data_AF-A0A356LHQ7-F1
#
_entry.id   AF-A0A356LHQ7-F1
#
_cell.length_a   1.000
_cell.length_b   1.000
_cell.length_c   1.000
_cell.angle_alpha   90.00
_cell.angle_beta   90.00
_cell.angle_gamma   90.00
#
_symmetry.space_group_name_H-M   'P 1'
#
loop_
_entity.id
_entity.type
_entity.pdbx_description
1 polymer ?
#
loop_
_entity_poly.entity_id
_entity_poly.type
_entity_poly.pdbx_seq_one_letter_code
_entity_poly.pdbx_strand_id
1 'polypeptide(L)'
;MIGGMKPASIFSIPSDLGAQERLQRRHMLARLGLAWLVMMQVMMFAFPGYLRASYVDAETVDTLDTAIIVMNWCSLLLTVPVLLYCAWPIWRGFVGRDPHDTHQQSMNWPIGLGIVVAFIPSAIATFRQSGEVYFESIAMFVAFVLTARYLALAARQSAGAAFDQRFDQESRLLAKTADRVGLYFVSIQIALSIVSALIWYMFIDSDHALSVLVALFVMSCPCAMAMAVPSAQAAARAIVLGSPPLSQKALIALRAQTVRVARRSLYGSLLWHLLMIPFAMIGLVQPWLAAITMLVSSMAVAFYAWHFYKNYTVGKPVGAGTVAINSSSA
;
A
#
# COMPACT_ATOMS: atom_id res chain seq x y z
N MET A 1 -27.65 -22.36 26.78
CA MET A 1 -27.52 -21.28 25.79
C MET A 1 -26.12 -20.71 25.89
N ILE A 2 -25.18 -21.27 25.12
CA ILE A 2 -23.79 -20.83 25.07
C ILE A 2 -23.80 -19.57 24.22
N GLY A 3 -23.73 -18.40 24.86
CA GLY A 3 -23.62 -17.12 24.18
C GLY A 3 -22.37 -17.13 23.32
N GLY A 4 -22.55 -17.36 22.02
CA GLY A 4 -21.46 -17.34 21.05
C GLY A 4 -20.77 -15.99 21.12
N MET A 5 -19.55 -15.96 21.66
CA MET A 5 -18.70 -14.79 21.56
C MET A 5 -18.51 -14.51 20.07
N LYS A 6 -19.07 -13.39 19.60
CA LYS A 6 -18.88 -12.96 18.21
C LYS A 6 -17.37 -12.92 17.94
N PRO A 7 -16.90 -13.41 16.79
CA PRO A 7 -15.49 -13.35 16.46
C PRO A 7 -15.01 -11.90 16.60
N ALA A 8 -13.99 -11.68 17.43
CA ALA A 8 -13.43 -10.37 17.67
C ALA A 8 -12.82 -9.87 16.36
N SER A 9 -13.59 -9.06 15.62
CA SER A 9 -13.12 -8.42 14.41
C SER A 9 -12.07 -7.37 14.80
N ILE A 10 -10.97 -7.31 14.07
CA ILE A 10 -10.00 -6.19 14.13
C ILE A 10 -10.69 -4.83 13.89
N PHE A 11 -11.83 -4.84 13.21
CA PHE A 11 -12.63 -3.64 12.96
C PHE A 11 -13.56 -3.28 14.12
N SER A 12 -13.69 -4.13 15.14
CA SER A 12 -14.36 -3.74 16.37
C SER A 12 -13.57 -2.63 17.08
N ILE A 13 -14.29 -1.72 17.73
CA ILE A 13 -13.70 -0.65 18.54
C ILE A 13 -13.72 -1.16 19.98
N PRO A 14 -12.56 -1.40 20.60
CA PRO A 14 -12.50 -1.74 22.02
C PRO A 14 -13.18 -0.71 22.90
N SER A 15 -13.86 -1.17 23.94
CA SER A 15 -14.61 -0.32 24.87
C SER A 15 -13.70 0.54 25.76
N ASP A 16 -12.46 0.11 25.97
CA ASP A 16 -11.41 0.76 26.77
C ASP A 16 -10.58 1.82 25.99
N LEU A 17 -10.82 1.98 24.68
CA LEU A 17 -10.07 2.94 23.86
C LEU A 17 -10.33 4.38 24.29
N GLY A 18 -9.27 5.19 24.43
CA GLY A 18 -9.37 6.59 24.82
C GLY A 18 -10.07 7.48 23.77
N ALA A 19 -10.64 8.61 24.18
CA ALA A 19 -11.36 9.52 23.28
C ALA A 19 -10.49 10.04 22.12
N GLN A 20 -9.21 10.34 22.39
CA GLN A 20 -8.25 10.77 21.37
C GLN A 20 -7.94 9.66 20.35
N GLU A 21 -7.78 8.41 20.78
CA GLU A 21 -7.51 7.26 19.90
C GLU A 21 -8.71 6.94 19.00
N ARG A 22 -9.93 7.08 19.52
CA ARG A 22 -11.17 6.96 18.75
C ARG A 22 -11.27 8.05 17.68
N LEU A 23 -10.94 9.30 18.04
CA LEU A 23 -10.93 10.42 17.11
C LEU A 23 -9.88 10.21 15.99
N GLN A 24 -8.68 9.74 16.34
CA GLN A 24 -7.63 9.40 15.37
C GLN A 24 -8.12 8.33 14.37
N ARG A 25 -8.77 7.26 14.85
CA ARG A 25 -9.34 6.21 14.01
C ARG A 25 -10.40 6.75 13.05
N ARG A 26 -11.32 7.60 13.55
CA ARG A 26 -12.39 8.22 12.74
C ARG A 26 -11.81 9.10 11.64
N HIS A 27 -10.82 9.95 11.95
CA HIS A 27 -10.17 10.79 10.95
C HIS A 27 -9.42 9.97 9.90
N MET A 28 -8.72 8.91 10.29
CA MET A 28 -8.05 8.03 9.33
C MET A 28 -9.05 7.31 8.42
N LEU A 29 -10.18 6.84 8.97
CA LEU A 29 -11.22 6.21 8.17
C LEU A 29 -11.86 7.20 7.18
N ALA A 30 -12.08 8.46 7.58
CA ALA A 30 -12.61 9.49 6.69
C ALA A 30 -11.62 9.82 5.54
N ARG A 31 -10.33 9.97 5.84
CA ARG A 31 -9.28 10.17 4.81
C ARG A 31 -9.19 8.97 3.87
N LEU A 32 -9.27 7.76 4.41
CA LEU A 32 -9.26 6.52 3.64
C LEU A 32 -10.46 6.46 2.68
N GLY A 33 -11.67 6.67 3.19
CA GLY A 33 -12.90 6.65 2.38
C GLY A 33 -12.85 7.67 1.25
N LEU A 34 -12.46 8.92 1.53
CA LEU A 34 -12.32 9.95 0.51
C LEU A 34 -11.24 9.59 -0.53
N ALA A 35 -10.08 9.09 -0.10
CA ALA A 35 -9.01 8.70 -1.02
C ALA A 35 -9.45 7.58 -1.98
N TRP A 36 -10.16 6.56 -1.51
CA TRP A 36 -10.69 5.49 -2.36
C TRP A 36 -11.77 5.97 -3.33
N LEU A 37 -12.71 6.80 -2.86
CA LEU A 37 -13.74 7.37 -3.73
C LEU A 37 -13.12 8.20 -4.86
N VAL A 38 -12.20 9.10 -4.53
CA VAL A 38 -11.49 9.90 -5.53
C VAL A 38 -10.67 9.03 -6.46
N MET A 39 -9.93 8.05 -5.93
CA MET A 39 -9.15 7.11 -6.75
C MET A 39 -10.01 6.44 -7.82
N MET A 40 -11.19 5.93 -7.46
CA MET A 40 -12.11 5.32 -8.42
C MET A 40 -12.53 6.30 -9.53
N GLN A 41 -12.86 7.54 -9.16
CA GLN A 41 -13.26 8.54 -10.15
C GLN A 41 -12.11 8.95 -11.07
N VAL A 42 -10.93 9.20 -10.53
CA VAL A 42 -9.76 9.65 -11.31
C VAL A 42 -9.27 8.53 -12.23
N MET A 43 -9.32 7.26 -11.78
CA MET A 43 -9.05 6.10 -12.64
C MET A 43 -10.03 6.00 -13.81
N MET A 44 -11.32 6.24 -13.57
CA MET A 44 -12.32 6.27 -14.64
C MET A 44 -12.04 7.39 -15.65
N PHE A 45 -11.61 8.55 -15.17
CA PHE A 45 -11.26 9.71 -16.01
C PHE A 45 -9.95 9.53 -16.80
N ALA A 46 -9.02 8.71 -16.32
CA ALA A 46 -7.79 8.38 -17.05
C ALA A 46 -8.04 7.43 -18.24
N PHE A 47 -9.18 6.74 -18.28
CA PHE A 47 -9.48 5.69 -19.26
C PHE A 47 -9.42 6.13 -20.74
N PRO A 48 -9.95 7.30 -21.15
CA PRO A 48 -9.85 7.77 -22.53
C PRO A 48 -8.39 7.91 -23.01
N GLY A 49 -7.49 8.34 -22.12
CA GLY A 49 -6.06 8.46 -22.43
C GLY A 49 -5.41 7.12 -22.79
N TYR A 50 -5.82 6.03 -22.13
CA TYR A 50 -5.32 4.69 -22.45
C TYR A 50 -5.86 4.15 -23.78
N LEU A 51 -7.10 4.49 -24.12
CA LEU A 51 -7.71 4.07 -25.38
C LEU A 51 -7.23 4.87 -26.59
N ARG A 52 -6.73 6.09 -26.38
CA ARG A 52 -6.34 7.02 -27.45
C ARG A 52 -5.39 6.44 -28.50
N ALA A 53 -4.45 5.60 -28.09
CA ALA A 53 -3.49 4.94 -28.98
C ALA A 53 -4.12 3.81 -29.83
N SER A 54 -5.31 3.32 -29.45
CA SER A 54 -5.99 2.20 -30.13
C SER A 54 -6.91 2.65 -31.28
N TYR A 55 -7.16 3.95 -31.41
CA TYR A 55 -8.03 4.52 -32.44
C TYR A 55 -7.22 5.38 -33.41
N VAL A 56 -7.52 5.23 -34.71
CA VAL A 56 -6.79 5.90 -35.81
C VAL A 56 -7.71 6.82 -36.62
N ASP A 57 -9.04 6.64 -36.55
CA ASP A 57 -9.95 7.50 -37.28
C ASP A 57 -9.98 8.92 -36.68
N ALA A 58 -9.97 9.92 -37.56
CA ALA A 58 -9.77 11.31 -37.16
C ALA A 58 -10.92 11.88 -36.31
N GLU A 59 -12.15 11.41 -36.51
CA GLU A 59 -13.33 11.92 -35.80
C GLU A 59 -13.39 11.39 -34.37
N THR A 60 -13.16 10.09 -34.17
CA THR A 60 -13.05 9.49 -32.84
C THR A 60 -11.83 10.03 -32.10
N VAL A 61 -10.72 10.26 -32.79
CA VAL A 61 -9.51 10.82 -32.19
C VAL A 61 -9.74 12.24 -31.65
N ASP A 62 -10.36 13.13 -32.43
CA ASP A 62 -10.63 14.53 -32.02
C ASP A 62 -11.61 14.60 -30.82
N THR A 63 -12.64 13.75 -30.85
CA THR A 63 -13.58 13.62 -29.72
C THR A 63 -12.90 13.07 -28.47
N LEU A 64 -11.99 12.08 -28.61
CA LEU A 64 -11.18 11.57 -27.51
C LEU A 64 -10.22 12.63 -26.96
N ASP A 65 -9.54 13.40 -27.80
CA ASP A 65 -8.60 14.44 -27.37
C ASP A 65 -9.32 15.53 -26.56
N THR A 66 -10.50 15.95 -27.02
CA THR A 66 -11.36 16.87 -26.27
C THR A 66 -11.81 16.26 -24.93
N ALA A 67 -12.22 15.00 -24.93
CA ALA A 67 -12.61 14.30 -23.71
C ALA A 67 -11.44 14.20 -22.72
N ILE A 68 -10.23 13.84 -23.19
CA ILE A 68 -9.01 13.74 -22.38
C ILE A 68 -8.71 15.07 -21.70
N ILE A 69 -8.79 16.20 -22.42
CA ILE A 69 -8.55 17.52 -21.82
C ILE A 69 -9.52 17.77 -20.65
N VAL A 70 -10.83 17.56 -20.87
CA VAL A 70 -11.85 17.76 -19.82
C VAL A 70 -11.62 16.82 -18.64
N MET A 71 -11.33 15.54 -18.91
CA MET A 71 -11.08 14.54 -17.88
C MET A 71 -9.81 14.82 -17.08
N ASN A 72 -8.78 15.40 -17.70
CA ASN A 72 -7.55 15.82 -17.02
C ASN A 72 -7.81 16.97 -16.03
N TRP A 73 -8.63 17.95 -16.41
CA TRP A 73 -9.05 19.01 -15.50
C TRP A 73 -9.87 18.49 -14.32
N CYS A 74 -10.83 17.59 -14.58
CA CYS A 74 -11.58 16.92 -13.52
C CYS A 74 -10.65 16.12 -12.59
N SER A 75 -9.69 15.40 -13.15
CA SER A 75 -8.71 14.60 -12.41
C SER A 75 -7.80 15.48 -11.54
N LEU A 76 -7.34 16.61 -12.07
CA LEU A 76 -6.57 17.60 -11.31
C LEU A 76 -7.40 18.11 -10.12
N LEU A 77 -8.62 18.58 -10.37
CA LEU A 77 -9.52 19.14 -9.36
C LEU A 77 -9.80 18.14 -8.23
N LEU A 78 -10.06 16.88 -8.56
CA LEU A 78 -10.30 15.81 -7.58
C LEU A 78 -9.03 15.40 -6.82
N THR A 79 -7.85 15.49 -7.44
CA THR A 79 -6.59 15.09 -6.81
C THR A 79 -6.11 16.11 -5.78
N VAL A 80 -6.40 17.40 -5.95
CA VAL A 80 -6.05 18.45 -4.97
C VAL A 80 -6.52 18.13 -3.53
N PRO A 81 -7.80 17.83 -3.25
CA PRO A 81 -8.22 17.49 -1.89
C PRO A 81 -7.59 16.20 -1.36
N VAL A 82 -7.24 15.24 -2.24
CA VAL A 82 -6.48 14.05 -1.83
C VAL A 82 -5.08 14.47 -1.33
N LEU A 83 -4.41 15.38 -2.03
CA LEU A 83 -3.11 15.88 -1.62
C LEU A 83 -3.19 16.69 -0.31
N LEU A 84 -4.15 17.60 -0.21
CA LEU A 84 -4.23 18.51 0.94
C LEU A 84 -4.73 17.82 2.20
N TYR A 85 -5.75 16.95 2.10
CA TYR A 85 -6.41 16.34 3.25
C TYR A 85 -6.01 14.87 3.48
N CYS A 86 -6.05 14.03 2.45
CA CYS A 86 -5.79 12.60 2.59
C CYS A 86 -4.30 12.30 2.81
N ALA A 87 -3.42 12.95 2.05
CA ALA A 87 -1.97 12.79 2.16
C ALA A 87 -1.33 13.57 3.32
N TRP A 88 -2.11 14.31 4.12
CA TRP A 88 -1.61 15.01 5.32
C TRP A 88 -0.75 14.15 6.26
N PRO A 89 -1.09 12.88 6.57
CA PRO A 89 -0.25 12.01 7.40
C PRO A 89 1.12 11.68 6.77
N ILE A 90 1.29 11.86 5.46
CA ILE A 90 2.56 11.72 4.75
C ILE A 90 3.33 13.04 4.89
N TRP A 91 2.69 14.18 4.61
CA TRP A 91 3.29 15.53 4.74
C TRP A 91 3.76 15.87 6.15
N ARG A 92 3.07 15.38 7.19
CA ARG A 92 3.50 15.57 8.58
C ARG A 92 4.91 15.04 8.86
N GLY A 93 5.39 14.06 8.08
CA GLY A 93 6.77 13.59 8.16
C GLY A 93 7.81 14.64 7.78
N PHE A 94 7.42 15.68 7.04
CA PHE A 94 8.28 16.76 6.56
C PHE A 94 8.28 17.98 7.51
N VAL A 95 7.19 18.20 8.24
CA VAL A 95 6.93 19.45 8.99
C VAL A 95 7.25 19.34 10.49
N GLY A 96 7.25 18.14 11.07
CA GLY A 96 7.45 17.96 12.52
C GLY A 96 8.64 17.05 12.86
N ARG A 97 9.62 17.57 13.60
CA ARG A 97 10.65 16.77 14.29
C ARG A 97 10.07 16.23 15.60
N ASP A 98 9.52 15.02 15.58
CA ASP A 98 9.26 14.28 16.82
C ASP A 98 10.52 13.47 17.20
N PRO A 99 11.20 13.77 18.31
CA PRO A 99 12.46 13.12 18.70
C PRO A 99 12.35 11.61 18.94
N HIS A 100 11.14 11.09 19.18
CA HIS A 100 10.90 9.67 19.48
C HIS A 100 10.45 8.82 18.28
N ASP A 101 10.29 9.41 17.09
CA ASP A 101 9.71 8.73 15.91
C ASP A 101 10.51 9.00 14.62
N THR A 102 11.84 8.93 14.73
CA THR A 102 12.80 9.13 13.63
C THR A 102 12.59 8.18 12.44
N HIS A 103 11.83 7.10 12.64
CA HIS A 103 11.70 5.99 11.71
C HIS A 103 10.48 6.13 10.79
N GLN A 104 9.32 6.58 11.30
CA GLN A 104 8.18 6.96 10.45
C GLN A 104 8.50 8.17 9.54
N GLN A 105 9.41 9.04 9.98
CA GLN A 105 9.90 10.17 9.17
C GLN A 105 10.69 9.70 7.94
N SER A 106 11.55 8.69 8.10
CA SER A 106 12.39 8.19 7.00
C SER A 106 11.58 7.61 5.84
N MET A 107 10.47 6.92 6.12
CA MET A 107 9.59 6.34 5.11
C MET A 107 8.70 7.38 4.39
N ASN A 108 8.34 8.48 5.06
CA ASN A 108 7.46 9.49 4.48
C ASN A 108 8.14 10.33 3.40
N TRP A 109 9.47 10.51 3.50
CA TRP A 109 10.20 11.39 2.60
C TRP A 109 10.17 10.94 1.13
N PRO A 110 10.55 9.69 0.80
CA PRO A 110 10.49 9.23 -0.59
C PRO A 110 9.06 9.17 -1.14
N ILE A 111 8.10 8.79 -0.30
CA ILE A 111 6.67 8.72 -0.63
C ILE A 111 6.14 10.11 -1.00
N GLY A 112 6.41 11.13 -0.18
CA GLY A 112 5.99 12.50 -0.45
C GLY A 112 6.70 13.10 -1.67
N LEU A 113 7.99 12.79 -1.86
CA LEU A 113 8.72 13.19 -3.06
C LEU A 113 8.06 12.64 -4.33
N GLY A 114 7.65 11.38 -4.32
CA GLY A 114 6.94 10.77 -5.46
C GLY A 114 5.63 11.44 -5.82
N ILE A 115 4.85 11.77 -4.80
CA ILE A 115 3.61 12.53 -4.99
C ILE A 115 3.90 13.86 -5.68
N VAL A 116 4.95 14.58 -5.26
CA VAL A 116 5.32 15.87 -5.86
C VAL A 116 5.84 15.69 -7.30
N VAL A 117 6.71 14.71 -7.54
CA VAL A 117 7.30 14.41 -8.84
C VAL A 117 6.26 13.95 -9.86
N ALA A 118 5.21 13.26 -9.44
CA ALA A 118 4.09 12.91 -10.32
C ALA A 118 3.12 14.09 -10.50
N PHE A 119 2.84 14.85 -9.44
CA PHE A 119 1.80 15.90 -9.46
C PHE A 119 2.21 17.12 -10.29
N ILE A 120 3.43 17.65 -10.09
CA ILE A 120 3.85 18.90 -10.73
C ILE A 120 3.86 18.76 -12.27
N PRO A 121 4.50 17.73 -12.87
CA PRO A 121 4.45 17.54 -14.32
C PRO A 121 3.03 17.30 -14.83
N SER A 122 2.21 16.51 -14.13
CA SER A 122 0.81 16.26 -14.51
C SER A 122 -0.02 17.54 -14.51
N ALA A 123 0.17 18.41 -13.51
CA ALA A 123 -0.48 19.71 -13.46
C ALA A 123 -0.03 20.60 -14.64
N ILE A 124 1.28 20.69 -14.89
CA ILE A 124 1.84 21.46 -16.01
C ILE A 124 1.29 20.93 -17.36
N ALA A 125 1.25 19.61 -17.56
CA ALA A 125 0.71 18.98 -18.76
C ALA A 125 -0.79 19.29 -18.94
N THR A 126 -1.55 19.32 -17.85
CA THR A 126 -2.98 19.70 -17.86
C THR A 126 -3.17 21.15 -18.30
N PHE A 127 -2.36 22.08 -17.76
CA PHE A 127 -2.43 23.49 -18.14
C PHE A 127 -1.99 23.74 -19.58
N ARG A 128 -0.98 23.00 -20.06
CA ARG A 128 -0.48 23.09 -21.44
C ARG A 128 -1.35 22.34 -22.44
N GLN A 129 -2.32 21.54 -21.96
CA GLN A 129 -3.13 20.63 -22.77
C GLN A 129 -2.27 19.68 -23.63
N SER A 130 -1.09 19.33 -23.12
CA SER A 130 -0.09 18.56 -23.87
C SER A 130 0.71 17.67 -22.92
N GLY A 131 0.90 16.41 -23.31
CA GLY A 131 1.65 15.42 -22.53
C GLY A 131 0.77 14.56 -21.64
N GLU A 132 1.38 13.53 -21.06
CA GLU A 132 0.70 12.57 -20.21
C GLU A 132 0.52 13.10 -18.77
N VAL A 133 -0.59 12.71 -18.14
CA VAL A 133 -0.92 13.04 -16.75
C VAL A 133 -1.02 11.76 -15.93
N TYR A 134 -0.71 11.87 -14.64
CA TYR A 134 -0.59 10.73 -13.73
C TYR A 134 -1.33 10.93 -12.38
N PHE A 135 -2.42 11.70 -12.39
CA PHE A 135 -3.25 11.98 -11.21
C PHE A 135 -3.84 10.71 -10.57
N GLU A 136 -4.19 9.76 -11.40
CA GLU A 136 -4.73 8.45 -11.07
C GLU A 136 -3.72 7.60 -10.29
N SER A 137 -2.46 7.64 -10.69
CA SER A 137 -1.35 6.99 -9.99
C SER A 137 -1.15 7.59 -8.60
N ILE A 138 -1.26 8.91 -8.47
CA ILE A 138 -1.17 9.63 -7.18
C ILE A 138 -2.33 9.25 -6.26
N ALA A 139 -3.57 9.33 -6.77
CA ALA A 139 -4.77 9.03 -5.97
C ALA A 139 -4.75 7.57 -5.48
N MET A 140 -4.36 6.64 -6.34
CA MET A 140 -4.21 5.23 -5.99
C MET A 140 -3.14 5.01 -4.92
N PHE A 141 -1.97 5.59 -5.12
CA PHE A 141 -0.88 5.49 -4.17
C PHE A 141 -1.28 5.97 -2.77
N VAL A 142 -1.94 7.13 -2.66
CA VAL A 142 -2.44 7.66 -1.39
C VAL A 142 -3.50 6.73 -0.77
N ALA A 143 -4.45 6.22 -1.56
CA ALA A 143 -5.49 5.31 -1.09
C ALA A 143 -4.91 4.01 -0.49
N PHE A 144 -3.94 3.38 -1.16
CA PHE A 144 -3.32 2.15 -0.67
C PHE A 144 -2.42 2.37 0.55
N VAL A 145 -1.62 3.44 0.56
CA VAL A 145 -0.80 3.79 1.75
C VAL A 145 -1.69 4.07 2.95
N LEU A 146 -2.82 4.77 2.78
CA LEU A 146 -3.79 4.97 3.87
C LEU A 146 -4.45 3.68 4.32
N THR A 147 -4.75 2.76 3.38
CA THR A 147 -5.30 1.44 3.70
C THR A 147 -4.35 0.66 4.61
N ALA A 148 -3.08 0.60 4.23
CA ALA A 148 -2.02 -0.03 5.00
C ALA A 148 -1.94 0.53 6.42
N ARG A 149 -1.90 1.87 6.54
CA ARG A 149 -1.82 2.56 7.83
C ARG A 149 -3.07 2.33 8.68
N TYR A 150 -4.25 2.33 8.05
CA TYR A 150 -5.51 2.10 8.76
C TYR A 150 -5.61 0.68 9.30
N LEU A 151 -5.22 -0.32 8.51
CA LEU A 151 -5.16 -1.71 8.98
C LEU A 151 -4.15 -1.87 10.12
N ALA A 152 -2.98 -1.22 10.02
CA ALA A 152 -2.00 -1.20 11.11
C ALA A 152 -2.53 -0.51 12.37
N LEU A 153 -3.28 0.59 12.24
CA LEU A 153 -3.92 1.29 13.35
C LEU A 153 -4.97 0.41 14.01
N ALA A 154 -5.88 -0.18 13.20
CA ALA A 154 -6.93 -1.06 13.68
C ALA A 154 -6.34 -2.27 14.43
N ALA A 155 -5.26 -2.86 13.89
CA ALA A 155 -4.54 -3.96 14.53
C ALA A 155 -3.94 -3.57 15.88
N ARG A 156 -3.35 -2.36 15.96
CA ARG A 156 -2.77 -1.83 17.19
C ARG A 156 -3.84 -1.59 18.24
N GLN A 157 -4.93 -0.94 17.85
CA GLN A 157 -6.01 -0.55 18.74
C GLN A 157 -6.83 -1.75 19.21
N SER A 158 -7.06 -2.78 18.37
CA SER A 158 -7.86 -3.96 18.75
C SER A 158 -7.24 -4.84 19.85
N ALA A 159 -6.03 -4.51 20.32
CA ALA A 159 -5.38 -5.20 21.42
C ALA A 159 -5.68 -4.48 22.74
N GLY A 160 -6.60 -5.04 23.54
CA GLY A 160 -6.49 -4.92 25.00
C GLY A 160 -5.23 -5.65 25.51
N ALA A 161 -5.00 -5.65 26.83
CA ALA A 161 -3.80 -6.17 27.52
C ALA A 161 -3.46 -7.68 27.35
N ALA A 162 -3.98 -8.37 26.34
CA ALA A 162 -3.89 -9.81 26.12
C ALA A 162 -2.50 -10.32 25.65
N PHE A 163 -1.58 -9.44 25.25
CA PHE A 163 -0.21 -9.81 24.89
C PHE A 163 0.82 -9.22 25.85
N ASP A 164 1.79 -10.03 26.25
CA ASP A 164 2.93 -9.60 27.07
C ASP A 164 3.81 -8.57 26.32
N GLN A 165 4.43 -7.64 27.06
CA GLN A 165 5.28 -6.55 26.52
C GLN A 165 6.33 -7.05 25.53
N ARG A 166 6.83 -8.27 25.72
CA ARG A 166 7.83 -8.91 24.85
C ARG A 166 7.33 -9.16 23.43
N PHE A 167 6.05 -9.45 23.25
CA PHE A 167 5.46 -9.67 21.93
C PHE A 167 5.35 -8.35 21.16
N ASP A 168 4.94 -7.29 21.84
CA ASP A 168 4.87 -5.95 21.25
C ASP A 168 6.26 -5.40 20.90
N GLN A 169 7.27 -5.66 21.72
CA GLN A 169 8.65 -5.28 21.43
C GLN A 169 9.19 -5.96 20.16
N GLU A 170 9.04 -7.27 20.02
CA GLU A 170 9.53 -7.98 18.84
C GLU A 170 8.78 -7.55 17.57
N SER A 171 7.47 -7.34 17.69
CA SER A 171 6.65 -6.82 16.59
C SER A 171 7.13 -5.45 16.11
N ARG A 172 7.47 -4.55 17.05
CA ARG A 172 8.05 -3.24 16.74
C ARG A 172 9.42 -3.38 16.08
N LEU A 173 10.28 -4.29 16.54
CA LEU A 173 11.60 -4.53 15.93
C LEU A 173 11.47 -5.08 14.51
N LEU A 174 10.54 -6.00 14.27
CA LEU A 174 10.30 -6.56 12.95
C LEU A 174 9.72 -5.50 12.00
N ALA A 175 8.79 -4.66 12.47
CA ALA A 175 8.28 -3.52 11.71
C ALA A 175 9.40 -2.55 11.35
N LYS A 176 10.29 -2.24 12.31
CA LYS A 176 11.47 -1.39 12.07
C LYS A 176 12.37 -1.92 10.96
N THR A 177 12.63 -3.22 10.97
CA THR A 177 13.42 -3.89 9.92
C THR A 177 12.68 -3.86 8.58
N ALA A 178 11.39 -4.18 8.55
CA ALA A 178 10.57 -4.16 7.33
C ALA A 178 10.57 -2.78 6.67
N ASP A 179 10.36 -1.73 7.47
CA ASP A 179 10.38 -0.35 6.99
C ASP A 179 11.80 0.08 6.55
N ARG A 180 12.86 -0.36 7.23
CA ARG A 180 14.24 -0.08 6.78
C ARG A 180 14.53 -0.73 5.43
N VAL A 181 14.13 -1.99 5.25
CA VAL A 181 14.24 -2.71 3.97
C VAL A 181 13.44 -1.98 2.89
N GLY A 182 12.20 -1.60 3.20
CA GLY A 182 11.36 -0.80 2.30
C GLY A 182 12.01 0.53 1.91
N LEU A 183 12.62 1.24 2.86
CA LEU A 183 13.30 2.51 2.60
C LEU A 183 14.48 2.35 1.64
N TYR A 184 15.34 1.35 1.86
CA TYR A 184 16.45 1.07 0.95
C TYR A 184 15.94 0.72 -0.45
N PHE A 185 14.93 -0.17 -0.53
CA PHE A 185 14.29 -0.53 -1.79
C PHE A 185 13.77 0.70 -2.53
N VAL A 186 12.98 1.57 -1.86
CA VAL A 186 12.44 2.78 -2.47
C VAL A 186 13.54 3.71 -2.95
N SER A 187 14.57 3.93 -2.13
CA SER A 187 15.66 4.86 -2.46
C SER A 187 16.43 4.38 -3.70
N ILE A 188 16.73 3.08 -3.77
CA ILE A 188 17.37 2.46 -4.94
C ILE A 188 16.44 2.57 -6.16
N GLN A 189 15.15 2.28 -5.99
CA GLN A 189 14.19 2.31 -7.08
C GLN A 189 13.97 3.72 -7.64
N ILE A 190 13.98 4.75 -6.79
CA ILE A 190 13.92 6.15 -7.24
C ILE A 190 15.17 6.48 -8.07
N ALA A 191 16.36 6.11 -7.61
CA ALA A 191 17.58 6.32 -8.37
C ALA A 191 17.53 5.59 -9.73
N LEU A 192 17.10 4.32 -9.74
CA LEU A 192 16.89 3.55 -10.97
C LEU A 192 15.87 4.22 -11.90
N SER A 193 14.76 4.74 -11.37
CA SER A 193 13.73 5.41 -12.17
C SER A 193 14.28 6.63 -12.92
N ILE A 194 15.09 7.44 -12.24
CA ILE A 194 15.72 8.63 -12.82
C ILE A 194 16.73 8.21 -13.89
N VAL A 195 17.58 7.23 -13.58
CA VAL A 195 18.59 6.74 -14.52
C VAL A 195 17.93 6.14 -15.77
N SER A 196 16.91 5.30 -15.60
CA SER A 196 16.15 4.73 -16.72
C SER A 196 15.48 5.80 -17.56
N ALA A 197 14.84 6.79 -16.94
CA ALA A 197 14.22 7.90 -17.66
C ALA A 197 15.24 8.72 -18.46
N LEU A 198 16.41 9.00 -17.89
CA LEU A 198 17.49 9.70 -18.58
C LEU A 198 18.00 8.90 -19.78
N ILE A 199 18.17 7.58 -19.62
CA ILE A 199 18.59 6.69 -20.72
C ILE A 199 17.55 6.72 -21.84
N TRP A 200 16.27 6.60 -21.51
CA TRP A 200 15.19 6.68 -22.50
C TRP A 200 15.17 8.03 -23.22
N TYR A 201 15.27 9.12 -22.47
CA TYR A 201 15.27 10.48 -23.01
C TYR A 201 16.45 10.76 -23.95
N MET A 202 17.65 10.25 -23.61
CA MET A 202 18.87 10.54 -24.38
C MET A 202 19.12 9.56 -25.53
N PHE A 203 18.71 8.30 -25.43
CA PHE A 203 19.19 7.24 -26.32
C PHE A 203 18.09 6.38 -26.99
N ILE A 204 16.83 6.43 -26.54
CA ILE A 204 15.77 5.52 -27.04
C ILE A 204 14.61 6.30 -27.65
N ASP A 205 13.81 6.95 -26.80
CA ASP A 205 12.61 7.69 -27.19
C ASP A 205 12.27 8.69 -26.08
N SER A 206 12.26 9.97 -26.44
CA SER A 206 11.98 11.06 -25.51
C SER A 206 10.54 11.09 -25.02
N ASP A 207 9.59 10.61 -25.82
CA ASP A 207 8.16 10.69 -25.51
C ASP A 207 7.78 9.64 -24.46
N HIS A 208 8.43 8.47 -24.50
CA HIS A 208 8.23 7.38 -23.53
C HIS A 208 9.04 7.53 -22.23
N ALA A 209 10.01 8.45 -22.16
CA ALA A 209 10.86 8.60 -20.98
C ALA A 209 10.08 8.93 -19.71
N LEU A 210 9.05 9.77 -19.83
CA LEU A 210 8.18 10.17 -18.72
C LEU A 210 7.32 9.00 -18.22
N SER A 211 6.80 8.17 -19.13
CA SER A 211 5.97 7.03 -18.76
C SER A 211 6.79 5.95 -18.04
N VAL A 212 8.04 5.71 -18.48
CA VAL A 212 9.00 4.82 -17.80
C VAL A 212 9.36 5.36 -16.41
N LEU A 213 9.65 6.65 -16.30
CA LEU A 213 9.94 7.31 -15.02
C LEU A 213 8.79 7.07 -14.04
N VAL A 214 7.57 7.41 -14.44
CA VAL A 214 6.40 7.33 -13.57
C VAL A 214 6.06 5.89 -13.24
N ALA A 215 6.13 4.96 -14.19
CA ALA A 215 5.90 3.54 -13.92
C ALA A 215 6.86 3.01 -12.84
N LEU A 216 8.18 3.23 -13.00
CA LEU A 216 9.19 2.81 -12.03
C LEU A 216 9.02 3.50 -10.68
N PHE A 217 8.66 4.78 -10.67
CA PHE A 217 8.44 5.55 -9.46
C PHE A 217 7.20 5.06 -8.70
N VAL A 218 6.08 4.82 -9.40
CA VAL A 218 4.86 4.27 -8.83
C VAL A 218 5.14 2.90 -8.22
N MET A 219 5.83 2.01 -8.95
CA MET A 219 6.29 0.71 -8.45
C MET A 219 7.21 0.77 -7.22
N SER A 220 7.81 1.92 -6.91
CA SER A 220 8.65 2.05 -5.73
C SER A 220 7.86 1.95 -4.42
N CYS A 221 6.53 2.13 -4.41
CA CYS A 221 5.78 2.13 -3.15
C CYS A 221 5.94 0.80 -2.40
N PRO A 222 6.50 0.81 -1.18
CA PRO A 222 6.73 -0.39 -0.41
C PRO A 222 5.48 -0.73 0.43
N CYS A 223 4.26 -0.37 -0.03
CA CYS A 223 3.04 -0.49 0.76
C CYS A 223 2.80 -1.93 1.25
N ALA A 224 2.98 -2.91 0.37
CA ALA A 224 2.90 -4.32 0.70
C ALA A 224 3.97 -4.75 1.73
N MET A 225 5.19 -4.22 1.63
CA MET A 225 6.29 -4.49 2.57
C MET A 225 5.99 -3.92 3.98
N ALA A 226 5.50 -2.68 4.04
CA ALA A 226 5.09 -2.02 5.28
C ALA A 226 3.87 -2.71 5.93
N MET A 227 3.00 -3.33 5.14
CA MET A 227 1.84 -4.09 5.63
C MET A 227 2.15 -5.50 6.14
N ALA A 228 3.31 -6.07 5.77
CA ALA A 228 3.63 -7.48 6.06
C ALA A 228 3.62 -7.79 7.56
N VAL A 229 4.27 -6.95 8.36
CA VAL A 229 4.31 -7.10 9.82
C VAL A 229 2.95 -6.84 10.48
N PRO A 230 2.30 -5.67 10.31
CA PRO A 230 1.04 -5.39 10.99
C PRO A 230 -0.08 -6.36 10.61
N SER A 231 -0.12 -6.87 9.37
CA SER A 231 -1.14 -7.84 8.96
C SER A 231 -0.93 -9.21 9.62
N ALA A 232 0.32 -9.70 9.69
CA ALA A 232 0.61 -10.93 10.42
C ALA A 232 0.29 -10.80 11.91
N GLN A 233 0.58 -9.64 12.50
CA GLN A 233 0.28 -9.34 13.91
C GLN A 233 -1.23 -9.27 14.17
N ALA A 234 -1.99 -8.65 13.27
CA ALA A 234 -3.45 -8.65 13.31
C ALA A 234 -4.03 -10.07 13.35
N ALA A 235 -3.54 -10.94 12.46
CA ALA A 235 -3.95 -12.33 12.40
C ALA A 235 -3.62 -13.10 13.70
N ALA A 236 -2.41 -12.90 14.24
CA ALA A 236 -1.99 -13.51 15.51
C ALA A 236 -2.88 -13.05 16.69
N ARG A 237 -3.23 -11.76 16.71
CA ARG A 237 -4.11 -11.18 17.73
C ARG A 237 -5.53 -11.75 17.65
N ALA A 238 -6.07 -11.85 16.43
CA ALA A 238 -7.38 -12.46 16.22
C ALA A 238 -7.42 -13.92 16.66
N ILE A 239 -6.32 -14.69 16.47
CA ILE A 239 -6.19 -16.06 16.99
C ILE A 239 -6.29 -16.08 18.52
N VAL A 240 -5.58 -15.19 19.23
CA VAL A 240 -5.59 -15.15 20.70
C VAL A 240 -6.97 -14.78 21.24
N LEU A 241 -7.61 -13.76 20.66
CA LEU A 241 -8.95 -13.33 21.08
C LEU A 241 -10.03 -14.38 20.80
N GLY A 242 -9.85 -15.20 19.77
CA GLY A 242 -10.77 -16.27 19.41
C GLY A 242 -10.52 -17.63 20.08
N SER A 243 -9.43 -17.76 20.86
CA SER A 243 -9.03 -19.02 21.50
C SER A 243 -9.23 -19.00 23.02
N PRO A 244 -9.47 -20.16 23.67
CA PRO A 244 -9.34 -20.26 25.13
C PRO A 244 -7.92 -19.89 25.59
N PRO A 245 -7.70 -19.59 26.88
CA PRO A 245 -6.40 -19.18 27.42
C PRO A 245 -5.28 -20.12 26.95
N LEU A 246 -4.36 -19.58 26.15
CA LEU A 246 -3.28 -20.34 25.55
C LEU A 246 -2.18 -20.61 26.57
N SER A 247 -1.60 -21.81 26.52
CA SER A 247 -0.40 -22.12 27.30
C SER A 247 0.80 -21.28 26.84
N GLN A 248 1.76 -21.06 27.71
CA GLN A 248 2.98 -20.31 27.38
C GLN A 248 3.73 -20.89 26.17
N LYS A 249 3.74 -22.23 26.02
CA LYS A 249 4.32 -22.91 24.85
C LYS A 249 3.56 -22.58 23.56
N ALA A 250 2.22 -22.54 23.60
CA ALA A 250 1.40 -22.19 22.45
C ALA A 250 1.57 -20.72 22.03
N LEU A 251 1.75 -19.80 22.99
CA LEU A 251 2.05 -18.39 22.72
C LEU A 251 3.42 -18.20 22.03
N ILE A 252 4.45 -18.94 22.49
CA ILE A 252 5.78 -18.91 21.86
C ILE A 252 5.70 -19.46 20.42
N ALA A 253 4.98 -20.56 20.20
CA ALA A 253 4.78 -21.12 18.86
C ALA A 253 4.02 -20.14 17.93
N LEU A 254 2.96 -19.51 18.42
CA LEU A 254 2.19 -18.50 17.69
C LEU A 254 3.08 -17.33 17.27
N ARG A 255 3.90 -16.83 18.21
CA ARG A 255 4.86 -15.75 17.96
C ARG A 255 5.86 -16.13 16.87
N ALA A 256 6.48 -17.30 16.96
CA ALA A 256 7.43 -17.78 15.96
C ALA A 256 6.80 -17.97 14.56
N GLN A 257 5.52 -18.37 14.50
CA GLN A 257 4.78 -18.48 13.24
C GLN A 257 4.42 -17.11 12.67
N THR A 258 4.01 -16.17 13.52
CA THR A 258 3.71 -14.78 13.15
C THR A 258 4.92 -14.11 12.50
N VAL A 259 6.11 -14.27 13.10
CA VAL A 259 7.37 -13.74 12.55
C VAL A 259 7.68 -14.35 11.18
N ARG A 260 7.47 -15.67 11.00
CA ARG A 260 7.69 -16.33 9.71
C ARG A 260 6.72 -15.85 8.63
N VAL A 261 5.44 -15.68 8.96
CA VAL A 261 4.44 -15.15 8.02
C VAL A 261 4.83 -13.74 7.60
N ALA A 262 5.13 -12.86 8.57
CA ALA A 262 5.57 -11.49 8.30
C ALA A 262 6.82 -11.43 7.40
N ARG A 263 7.86 -12.23 7.70
CA ARG A 263 9.08 -12.28 6.87
C ARG A 263 8.82 -12.80 5.47
N ARG A 264 8.04 -13.87 5.32
CA ARG A 264 7.68 -14.43 4.01
C ARG A 264 6.89 -13.42 3.16
N SER A 265 5.92 -12.74 3.76
CA SER A 265 5.15 -11.68 3.09
C SER A 265 6.04 -10.50 2.69
N LEU A 266 6.95 -10.07 3.57
CA LEU A 266 7.90 -8.98 3.30
C LEU A 266 8.82 -9.32 2.12
N TYR A 267 9.53 -10.44 2.19
CA TYR A 267 10.50 -10.82 1.15
C TYR A 267 9.82 -11.30 -0.13
N GLY A 268 8.64 -11.91 -0.05
CA GLY A 268 7.84 -12.25 -1.22
C GLY A 268 7.40 -11.00 -1.98
N SER A 269 6.96 -9.95 -1.27
CA SER A 269 6.64 -8.67 -1.87
C SER A 269 7.89 -7.99 -2.47
N LEU A 270 9.02 -7.98 -1.75
CA LEU A 270 10.27 -7.43 -2.27
C LEU A 270 10.70 -8.14 -3.56
N LEU A 271 10.68 -9.47 -3.58
CA LEU A 271 11.03 -10.26 -4.76
C LEU A 271 10.11 -9.95 -5.94
N TRP A 272 8.80 -9.88 -5.70
CA TRP A 272 7.82 -9.52 -6.74
C TRP A 272 8.17 -8.19 -7.42
N HIS A 273 8.46 -7.16 -6.63
CA HIS A 273 8.82 -5.85 -7.19
C HIS A 273 10.16 -5.91 -7.93
N LEU A 274 11.18 -6.58 -7.35
CA LEU A 274 12.48 -6.74 -8.01
C LEU A 274 12.37 -7.46 -9.37
N LEU A 275 11.46 -8.42 -9.49
CA LEU A 275 11.20 -9.10 -10.76
C LEU A 275 10.49 -8.20 -11.78
N MET A 276 9.68 -7.24 -11.35
CA MET A 276 8.95 -6.31 -12.24
C MET A 276 9.80 -5.13 -12.72
N ILE A 277 10.85 -4.75 -11.98
CA ILE A 277 11.74 -3.62 -12.34
C ILE A 277 12.29 -3.73 -13.76
N PRO A 278 12.88 -4.86 -14.22
CA PRO A 278 13.45 -4.94 -15.56
C PRO A 278 12.41 -4.73 -16.66
N PHE A 279 11.19 -5.26 -16.49
CA PHE A 279 10.10 -5.06 -17.45
C PHE A 279 9.72 -3.58 -17.56
N ALA A 280 9.70 -2.88 -16.42
CA ALA A 280 9.43 -1.45 -16.37
C ALA A 280 10.56 -0.61 -16.98
N MET A 281 11.82 -0.98 -16.73
CA MET A 281 12.99 -0.30 -17.33
C MET A 281 13.02 -0.43 -18.87
N ILE A 282 12.50 -1.54 -19.41
CA ILE A 282 12.37 -1.78 -20.86
C ILE A 282 11.09 -1.12 -21.43
N GLY A 283 10.30 -0.42 -20.61
CA GLY A 283 9.09 0.28 -21.06
C GLY A 283 7.89 -0.63 -21.35
N LEU A 284 7.95 -1.91 -20.95
CA LEU A 284 6.83 -2.85 -21.12
C LEU A 284 5.71 -2.62 -20.10
N VAL A 285 6.02 -1.97 -18.99
CA VAL A 285 5.08 -1.75 -17.89
C VAL A 285 4.59 -0.31 -17.93
N GLN A 286 3.36 -0.13 -18.39
CA GLN A 286 2.67 1.15 -18.28
C GLN A 286 2.30 1.46 -16.82
N PRO A 287 2.09 2.75 -16.46
CA PRO A 287 1.78 3.15 -15.08
C PRO A 287 0.54 2.46 -14.47
N TRP A 288 -0.50 2.19 -15.27
CA TRP A 288 -1.67 1.45 -14.78
C TRP A 288 -1.35 -0.02 -14.45
N LEU A 289 -0.48 -0.65 -15.23
CA LEU A 289 -0.04 -2.03 -14.99
C LEU A 289 0.83 -2.07 -13.73
N ALA A 290 1.74 -1.11 -13.57
CA ALA A 290 2.51 -0.90 -12.34
C ALA A 290 1.58 -0.84 -11.12
N ALA A 291 0.54 -0.03 -11.19
CA ALA A 291 -0.51 0.09 -10.18
C ALA A 291 -1.19 -1.26 -9.84
N ILE A 292 -1.62 -2.03 -10.85
CA ILE A 292 -2.21 -3.36 -10.63
C ILE A 292 -1.21 -4.29 -9.95
N THR A 293 0.06 -4.31 -10.37
CA THR A 293 1.06 -5.18 -9.76
C THR A 293 1.26 -4.90 -8.26
N MET A 294 1.14 -3.63 -7.85
CA MET A 294 1.24 -3.20 -6.45
C MET A 294 0.00 -3.60 -5.64
N LEU A 295 -1.19 -3.48 -6.24
CA LEU A 295 -2.43 -3.96 -5.63
C LEU A 295 -2.35 -5.47 -5.40
N VAL A 296 -1.94 -6.24 -6.41
CA VAL A 296 -1.76 -7.69 -6.33
C VAL A 296 -0.78 -8.06 -5.22
N SER A 297 0.36 -7.37 -5.12
CA SER A 297 1.34 -7.60 -4.06
C SER A 297 0.75 -7.34 -2.67
N SER A 298 0.00 -6.24 -2.50
CA SER A 298 -0.65 -5.87 -1.22
C SER A 298 -1.75 -6.86 -0.83
N MET A 299 -2.57 -7.28 -1.81
CA MET A 299 -3.60 -8.31 -1.62
C MET A 299 -2.98 -9.66 -1.25
N ALA A 300 -1.86 -10.05 -1.86
CA ALA A 300 -1.15 -11.28 -1.53
C ALA A 300 -0.66 -11.26 -0.06
N VAL A 301 -0.12 -10.13 0.41
CA VAL A 301 0.28 -9.96 1.82
C VAL A 301 -0.92 -10.10 2.76
N ALA A 302 -2.03 -9.43 2.46
CA ALA A 302 -3.26 -9.52 3.24
C ALA A 302 -3.83 -10.95 3.24
N PHE A 303 -3.83 -11.60 2.08
CA PHE A 303 -4.28 -12.98 1.90
C PHE A 303 -3.44 -13.97 2.71
N TYR A 304 -2.11 -13.84 2.71
CA TYR A 304 -1.24 -14.69 3.53
C TYR A 304 -1.51 -14.54 5.03
N ALA A 305 -1.77 -13.32 5.50
CA ALA A 305 -2.16 -13.08 6.89
C ALA A 305 -3.52 -13.70 7.22
N TRP A 306 -4.51 -13.55 6.34
CA TRP A 306 -5.82 -14.18 6.50
C TRP A 306 -5.76 -15.72 6.47
N HIS A 307 -4.98 -16.28 5.55
CA HIS A 307 -4.75 -17.72 5.45
C HIS A 307 -4.07 -18.26 6.73
N PHE A 308 -3.09 -17.54 7.26
CA PHE A 308 -2.49 -17.84 8.55
C PHE A 308 -3.52 -17.83 9.69
N TYR A 309 -4.37 -16.81 9.78
CA TYR A 309 -5.46 -16.75 10.76
C TYR A 309 -6.41 -17.96 10.64
N LYS A 310 -6.89 -18.27 9.43
CA LYS A 310 -7.88 -19.31 9.20
C LYS A 310 -7.34 -20.72 9.49
N ASN A 311 -6.07 -20.97 9.18
CA ASN A 311 -5.48 -22.31 9.25
C ASN A 311 -4.68 -22.56 10.53
N TYR A 312 -4.59 -21.58 11.44
CA TYR A 312 -3.91 -21.80 12.71
C TYR A 312 -4.73 -22.71 13.62
N THR A 313 -4.14 -23.83 14.01
CA THR A 313 -4.74 -24.81 14.94
C THR A 313 -3.79 -25.01 16.12
N VAL A 314 -4.31 -24.83 17.33
CA VAL A 314 -3.54 -24.96 18.57
C VAL A 314 -3.10 -26.42 18.70
N GLY A 315 -1.77 -26.67 18.74
CA GLY A 315 -1.21 -28.01 18.98
C GLY A 315 -0.73 -28.79 17.75
N LYS A 316 -0.87 -28.28 16.52
CA LYS A 316 -0.18 -28.88 15.35
C LYS A 316 1.31 -28.53 15.36
N PRO A 317 2.23 -29.50 15.18
CA PRO A 317 3.64 -29.20 15.02
C PRO A 317 3.86 -28.39 13.75
N VAL A 318 4.90 -27.55 13.79
CA VAL A 318 5.33 -26.70 12.69
C VAL A 318 5.85 -27.59 11.55
N GLY A 319 4.97 -28.04 10.67
CA GLY A 319 5.31 -28.75 9.45
C GLY A 319 5.85 -27.79 8.38
N ALA A 320 6.98 -28.16 7.80
CA ALA A 320 7.63 -27.45 6.70
C ALA A 320 6.70 -27.35 5.48
N GLY A 321 6.64 -26.13 4.90
CA GLY A 321 6.29 -25.88 3.50
C GLY A 321 5.19 -26.73 2.86
N THR A 322 3.93 -26.54 3.25
CA THR A 322 2.82 -27.00 2.40
C THR A 322 1.74 -25.94 2.34
N VAL A 323 1.52 -25.43 1.13
CA VAL A 323 0.28 -24.78 0.72
C VAL A 323 -0.80 -25.85 0.87
N ALA A 324 -1.48 -25.87 2.02
CA ALA A 324 -2.66 -26.72 2.18
C ALA A 324 -3.84 -26.00 1.52
N ILE A 325 -4.00 -26.26 0.23
CA ILE A 325 -5.27 -26.14 -0.46
C ILE A 325 -6.17 -27.16 0.24
N ASN A 326 -7.16 -26.69 1.00
CA ASN A 326 -8.28 -27.56 1.36
C ASN A 326 -9.57 -26.88 0.92
N SER A 327 -9.99 -27.30 -0.26
CA SER A 327 -11.36 -27.38 -0.69
C SER A 327 -12.20 -28.13 0.35
N SER A 328 -13.23 -27.48 0.85
CA SER A 328 -14.47 -28.17 1.20
C SER A 328 -15.59 -27.14 1.19
N SER A 329 -16.14 -26.95 0.00
CA SER A 329 -17.57 -26.86 -0.19
C SER A 329 -18.27 -27.98 0.59
N ALA A 330 -19.17 -27.60 1.48
CA ALA A 330 -20.37 -28.33 1.87
C ALA A 330 -21.41 -27.27 2.24
#